data_AF-A0A2R6JAI1-F1
#
_entry.id   AF-A0A2R6JAI1-F1
#
_cell.length_a   1.000
_cell.length_b   1.000
_cell.length_c   1.000
_cell.angle_alpha   90.00
_cell.angle_beta   90.00
_cell.angle_gamma   90.00
#
_symmetry.space_group_name_H-M   'P 1'
#
loop_
_entity.id
_entity.type
_entity.pdbx_description
1 polymer ?
#
loop_
_entity_poly.entity_id
_entity_poly.type
_entity_poly.pdbx_seq_one_letter_code
_entity_poly.pdbx_strand_id
1 'polypeptide(L)' 'MANITLYELPGCPYCAKVIDKLDELGLEYDSIEVPRNHDDRVPRGDLRRGRLTTASDCS' A
#
# COMPACT_ATOMS: atom_id res chain seq x y z
N MET A 1 16.73 2.33 14.03
CA MET A 1 15.63 1.36 13.88
C MET A 1 15.11 1.40 12.46
N ALA A 2 15.14 0.27 11.75
CA ALA A 2 14.34 0.10 10.56
C ALA A 2 12.92 -0.20 11.02
N ASN A 3 11.96 0.67 10.71
CA ASN A 3 10.55 0.38 10.95
C ASN A 3 10.06 -0.41 9.73
N ILE A 4 10.05 -1.74 9.84
CA ILE A 4 9.59 -2.63 8.78
C ILE A 4 8.09 -2.80 8.95
N THR A 5 7.33 -2.51 7.89
CA THR A 5 5.88 -2.74 7.86
C THR A 5 5.57 -3.78 6.78
N LEU A 6 5.05 -4.92 7.20
CA LEU A 6 4.63 -6.03 6.37
C LEU A 6 3.15 -5.89 6.02
N TYR A 7 2.84 -5.71 4.74
CA TYR A 7 1.47 -5.69 4.26
C TYR A 7 1.08 -7.08 3.76
N GLU A 8 0.14 -7.72 4.43
CA GLU A 8 -0.28 -9.09 4.11
C GLU A 8 -1.68 -9.13 3.48
N LEU A 9 -1.82 -10.00 2.47
CA LEU A 9 -3.10 -10.30 1.84
C LEU A 9 -3.60 -11.64 2.39
N PRO A 10 -4.89 -11.75 2.78
CA PRO A 10 -5.44 -13.04 3.22
C PRO A 10 -5.32 -14.06 2.09
N GLY A 11 -4.57 -15.14 2.34
CA GLY A 11 -4.33 -16.24 1.40
C GLY A 11 -3.14 -16.07 0.46
N CYS A 12 -2.17 -15.20 0.75
CA CYS A 12 -0.96 -15.06 -0.05
C CYS A 12 0.16 -16.02 0.43
N PRO A 13 0.60 -17.00 -0.39
CA PRO A 13 1.64 -17.96 0.00
C PRO A 13 3.04 -17.36 0.15
N TYR A 14 3.23 -16.13 -0.34
CA TYR A 14 4.51 -15.41 -0.22
C TYR A 14 4.64 -14.65 1.10
N CYS A 15 3.53 -14.25 1.73
CA CYS A 15 3.56 -13.53 3.02
C CYS A 15 4.16 -14.40 4.14
N ALA A 16 3.79 -15.68 4.19
CA ALA A 16 4.34 -16.64 5.16
C ALA A 16 5.87 -16.75 5.09
N LYS A 17 6.44 -16.78 3.87
CA LYS A 17 7.89 -16.86 3.67
C LYS A 17 8.62 -15.63 4.18
N VAL A 18 8.00 -14.45 4.06
CA VAL A 18 8.59 -13.19 4.53
C VAL A 18 8.54 -13.12 6.05
N ILE A 19 7.45 -13.57 6.67
CA ILE A 19 7.32 -13.71 8.13
C ILE A 19 8.39 -14.65 8.67
N ASP A 20 8.52 -15.86 8.10
CA ASP A 20 9.55 -16.82 8.50
C ASP A 20 10.94 -16.21 8.45
N LYS A 21 11.26 -15.45 7.38
CA LYS A 21 12.58 -14.81 7.26
C LYS A 21 12.78 -13.64 8.22
N LEU A 22 11.75 -12.88 8.53
CA LEU A 22 11.84 -11.78 9.50
C LEU A 22 12.04 -12.33 10.92
N ASP A 23 11.33 -13.40 11.28
CA ASP A 23 11.49 -14.11 12.55
C ASP A 23 12.87 -14.78 12.67
N GLU A 24 13.35 -15.45 11.61
CA GLU A 24 14.70 -16.05 11.59
C GLU A 24 15.83 -15.01 11.78
N LEU A 25 15.63 -13.79 11.29
CA LEU A 25 16.59 -12.70 11.42
C LEU A 25 16.42 -11.90 12.73
N GLY A 26 15.37 -12.17 13.52
CA GLY A 26 15.07 -11.48 14.77
C GLY A 26 14.82 -9.99 14.60
N LEU A 27 14.22 -9.59 13.47
CA LEU A 27 13.91 -8.20 13.18
C LEU A 27 12.52 -7.82 13.70
N GLU A 28 12.38 -6.62 14.24
CA GLU A 28 11.08 -6.08 14.61
C GLU A 28 10.32 -5.60 13.35
N TYR A 29 9.10 -6.09 13.16
CA TYR A 29 8.21 -5.71 12.06
C TYR A 29 6.75 -5.57 12.52
N ASP A 30 6.00 -4.74 11.81
CA ASP A 30 4.58 -4.48 12.04
C ASP A 30 3.75 -5.10 10.91
N SER A 31 2.77 -5.95 11.22
CA SER A 31 1.92 -6.65 10.23
C SER A 31 0.58 -5.94 10.06
N ILE A 32 0.25 -5.59 8.81
CA ILE A 32 -0.99 -4.91 8.44
C ILE A 32 -1.72 -5.75 7.39
N GLU A 33 -2.89 -6.26 7.75
CA GLU A 33 -3.79 -6.95 6.82
C GLU A 33 -4.43 -5.94 5.86
N VAL A 34 -4.28 -6.17 4.55
CA VAL A 34 -4.85 -5.32 3.52
C VAL A 34 -5.93 -6.04 2.70
N PRO A 35 -7.08 -5.40 2.46
CA PRO A 35 -8.11 -5.96 1.61
C PRO A 35 -7.60 -6.15 0.18
N ARG A 36 -8.11 -7.20 -0.49
CA ARG A 36 -7.73 -7.57 -1.86
C ARG A 36 -8.14 -6.52 -2.89
N ASN A 37 -9.26 -5.84 -2.66
CA ASN A 37 -9.74 -4.80 -3.55
C ASN A 37 -8.84 -3.58 -3.49
N HIS A 38 -8.32 -3.19 -4.65
CA HIS A 38 -7.55 -1.97 -4.81
C HIS A 38 -8.44 -0.71 -4.69
N ASP A 39 -9.73 -0.83 -5.00
CA ASP A 39 -10.72 0.26 -4.92
C ASP A 39 -11.10 0.64 -3.48
N ASP A 40 -10.96 -0.28 -2.52
CA ASP A 40 -11.18 -0.01 -1.09
C ASP A 40 -9.96 0.64 -0.40
N ARG A 41 -8.82 0.71 -1.10
CA ARG A 41 -7.64 1.42 -0.59
C ARG A 41 -7.79 2.89 -0.91
N VAL A 42 -7.66 3.75 0.10
CA VAL A 42 -7.64 5.20 -0.10
C VAL A 42 -6.71 5.53 -1.27
N PRO A 43 -7.21 6.16 -2.34
CA PRO A 43 -6.39 6.42 -3.51
C PRO A 43 -5.20 7.28 -3.11
N ARG A 44 -3.99 6.81 -3.38
CA ARG A 44 -2.79 7.65 -3.28
C ARG A 44 -2.86 8.66 -4.42
N GLY A 45 -3.47 9.80 -4.14
CA GLY A 45 -3.45 10.97 -4.99
C GLY A 45 -4.84 11.40 -5.47
N ASP A 46 -5.48 12.26 -4.68
CA ASP A 46 -6.09 13.45 -5.26
C ASP A 46 -5.01 14.56 -5.37
N LEU A 47 -3.94 14.28 -6.11
CA LEU A 47 -3.20 15.37 -6.74
C LEU A 47 -4.00 15.71 -7.98
N ARG A 48 -4.99 16.58 -7.79
CA ARG A 48 -5.84 17.23 -8.79
C ARG A 48 -5.62 16.70 -10.19
N ARG A 49 -6.38 15.66 -10.57
CA ARG A 49 -6.73 15.49 -11.98
C ARG A 49 -7.75 16.57 -12.32
N GLY A 50 -7.31 17.83 -12.20
CA GLY A 50 -7.96 19.01 -12.73
C GLY A 50 -7.99 18.81 -14.23
N ARG A 51 -9.04 18.14 -14.68
CA ARG A 51 -9.48 18.15 -16.05
C ARG A 51 -9.61 19.63 -16.39
N LEU A 52 -8.70 20.17 -17.19
CA LEU A 52 -8.92 21.43 -17.90
C LEU A 52 -10.11 21.17 -18.83
N THR A 53 -11.33 21.24 -18.28
CA THR A 53 -12.54 21.32 -19.08
C THR A 53 -12.57 22.73 -19.62
N THR A 54 -12.19 22.82 -20.89
CA THR A 54 -12.32 23.97 -21.79
C THR A 54 -11.30 25.07 -21.58
N ALA A 55 -10.53 25.32 -22.65
CA ALA A 55 -9.62 26.46 -22.83
C ALA A 55 -10.39 27.79 -23.01
N SER A 56 -11.52 27.96 -22.31
CA SER A 56 -12.45 29.09 -22.45
C SER A 56 -12.50 29.97 -21.20
N ASP A 57 -11.44 29.97 -20.40
CA ASP A 57 -11.30 30.85 -19.23
C ASP A 57 -9.92 31.53 -19.21
N CYS A 58 -9.39 31.82 -20.41
CA CYS A 58 -8.31 32.78 -20.59
C CYS A 58 -8.87 33.89 -21.47
N SER A 59 -9.59 34.82 -20.84
CA SER A 59 -9.98 36.09 -21.45
C SER A 59 -9.54 37.25 -20.57
#